data_AF-A0A354F1M9-F1
#
_entry.id   AF-A0A354F1M9-F1
#
_cell.length_a   1.000
_cell.length_b   1.000
_cell.length_c   1.000
_cell.angle_alpha   90.00
_cell.angle_beta   90.00
_cell.angle_gamma   90.00
#
_symmetry.space_group_name_H-M   'P 1'
#
loop_
_entity.id
_entity.type
_entity.pdbx_description
1 polymer ?
#
loop_
_entity_poly.entity_id
_entity_poly.type
_entity_poly.pdbx_seq_one_letter_code
_entity_poly.pdbx_strand_id
1 'polypeptide(L)'
;AENVVFVALKRKQNLNPDMELFYWKDVHHREVDFVIKDGLKVTNLIQVCWNVQDEKTKNRELRSLRKAMEELNVTNATVITGETEGEE
;
A
#
# COMPACT_ATOMS: atom_id res chain seq x y z
N ALA A 1 -10.16 7.26 -2.97
CA ALA A 1 -9.03 6.36 -3.21
C ALA A 1 -8.48 5.78 -1.90
N GLU A 2 -7.36 6.29 -1.41
CA GLU A 2 -6.64 5.83 -0.22
C GLU A 2 -7.51 5.78 1.04
N ASN A 3 -8.31 6.82 1.31
CA ASN A 3 -9.20 6.86 2.48
C ASN A 3 -10.17 5.68 2.58
N VAL A 4 -10.67 5.18 1.43
CA VAL A 4 -11.60 4.03 1.42
C VAL A 4 -10.86 2.76 1.85
N VAL A 5 -9.65 2.57 1.33
CA VAL A 5 -8.76 1.47 1.72
C VAL A 5 -8.40 1.58 3.20
N PHE A 6 -8.06 2.78 3.68
CA PHE A 6 -7.77 3.03 5.08
C PHE A 6 -8.94 2.63 5.99
N VAL A 7 -10.16 3.09 5.69
CA VAL A 7 -11.36 2.73 6.48
C VAL A 7 -11.59 1.21 6.48
N ALA A 8 -11.40 0.54 5.34
CA ALA A 8 -11.51 -0.92 5.27
C ALA A 8 -10.43 -1.63 6.12
N LEU A 9 -9.19 -1.13 6.11
CA LEU A 9 -8.10 -1.64 6.94
C LEU A 9 -8.35 -1.40 8.43
N LYS A 10 -8.90 -0.24 8.82
CA LYS A 10 -9.27 0.05 10.22
C LYS A 10 -10.37 -0.88 10.72
N ARG A 11 -11.34 -1.25 9.88
CA ARG A 11 -12.33 -2.28 10.22
C ARG A 11 -11.70 -3.64 10.48
N LYS A 12 -10.69 -4.04 9.68
CA LYS A 12 -9.93 -5.28 9.90
C LYS A 12 -9.11 -5.23 11.19
N GLN A 13 -8.43 -4.11 11.45
CA GLN A 13 -7.69 -3.87 12.70
C GLN A 13 -8.59 -3.99 13.92
N ASN A 14 -9.83 -3.49 13.88
CA ASN A 14 -10.77 -3.64 15.00
C ASN A 14 -11.13 -5.10 15.32
N LEU A 15 -10.95 -6.03 14.37
CA LEU A 15 -11.17 -7.46 14.57
C LEU A 15 -9.88 -8.23 14.91
N ASN A 16 -8.71 -7.61 14.70
CA ASN A 16 -7.40 -8.16 15.03
C ASN A 16 -6.57 -7.12 15.79
N PRO A 17 -6.56 -7.15 17.14
CA PRO A 17 -5.83 -6.18 17.96
C PRO A 17 -4.32 -6.14 17.73
N ASP A 18 -3.72 -7.23 17.25
CA ASP A 18 -2.29 -7.33 16.96
C ASP A 18 -1.92 -6.73 15.59
N MET A 19 -2.93 -6.42 14.77
CA MET A 19 -2.75 -5.75 13.49
C MET A 19 -2.52 -4.25 13.69
N GLU A 20 -1.39 -3.76 13.20
CA GLU A 20 -1.02 -2.35 13.19
C GLU A 20 -0.91 -1.82 11.75
N LEU A 21 -1.17 -0.52 11.61
CA LEU A 21 -1.19 0.18 10.34
C LEU A 21 -0.18 1.34 10.39
N PHE A 22 0.74 1.34 9.44
CA PHE A 22 1.73 2.40 9.25
C PHE A 22 1.74 2.82 7.78
N TYR A 23 2.50 3.86 7.46
CA TYR A 23 2.95 4.18 6.10
C TYR A 23 4.48 4.05 6.06
N TRP A 24 5.05 3.91 4.87
CA TRP A 24 6.51 3.89 4.70
C TRP A 24 6.94 5.05 3.81
N LYS A 25 8.08 5.66 4.15
CA LYS A 25 8.69 6.75 3.40
C LYS A 25 10.20 6.67 3.50
N ASP A 26 10.90 6.85 2.37
CA ASP A 26 12.36 6.89 2.36
C ASP A 26 12.94 8.31 2.24
N VAL A 27 14.27 8.38 2.29
CA VAL A 27 15.05 9.63 2.17
C VAL A 27 14.93 10.30 0.79
N HIS A 28 14.46 9.58 -0.24
CA HIS A 28 14.22 10.10 -1.58
C HIS A 28 12.75 10.46 -1.83
N HIS A 29 11.95 10.57 -0.76
CA HIS A 29 10.52 10.85 -0.81
C HIS A 29 9.69 9.83 -1.59
N ARG A 30 10.16 8.58 -1.69
CA ARG A 30 9.34 7.47 -2.12
C ARG A 30 8.46 7.03 -0.96
N GLU A 31 7.22 6.70 -1.26
CA GLU A 31 6.22 6.36 -0.26
C GLU A 31 5.51 5.06 -0.62
N VAL A 32 5.01 4.36 0.40
CA VAL A 32 4.05 3.27 0.28
C VAL A 32 2.91 3.56 1.25
N ASP A 33 1.68 3.59 0.73
CA ASP A 33 0.51 4.10 1.44
C ASP A 33 0.25 3.36 2.76
N PHE A 34 0.30 2.02 2.73
CA PHE A 34 0.07 1.22 3.93
C PHE A 34 1.09 0.09 4.12
N VAL A 35 1.51 -0.05 5.37
CA VAL A 35 2.31 -1.15 5.89
C VAL A 35 1.47 -1.86 6.94
N ILE A 36 1.24 -3.15 6.73
CA ILE A 36 0.51 -4.01 7.67
C ILE A 36 1.54 -4.76 8.53
N LYS A 37 1.45 -4.57 9.84
CA LYS A 37 2.26 -5.29 10.82
C LYS A 37 1.34 -6.12 11.70
N ASP A 38 1.75 -7.36 11.98
CA ASP A 38 1.06 -8.27 12.90
C ASP A 38 2.06 -8.68 13.97
N GLY A 39 1.81 -8.25 15.22
CA GLY A 39 2.78 -8.38 16.30
C GLY A 39 4.10 -7.73 15.92
N LEU A 40 5.20 -8.49 15.84
CA LEU A 40 6.53 -7.95 15.47
C LEU A 40 6.85 -8.03 13.97
N LYS A 41 5.97 -8.63 13.17
CA LYS A 41 6.27 -8.96 11.77
C LYS A 41 5.49 -8.05 10.82
N VAL A 42 6.18 -7.43 9.86
CA VAL A 42 5.51 -6.81 8.72
C VAL A 42 5.01 -7.92 7.78
N THR A 43 3.70 -7.96 7.53
CA THR A 43 3.04 -9.05 6.81
C THR A 43 2.64 -8.68 5.38
N ASN A 44 2.40 -7.39 5.12
CA ASN A 44 2.02 -6.93 3.79
C ASN A 44 2.33 -5.44 3.59
N LEU A 45 2.57 -5.07 2.34
CA LEU A 45 2.63 -3.68 1.88
C LEU A 45 1.49 -3.43 0.90
N ILE A 46 0.83 -2.29 0.99
CA ILE A 46 -0.31 -1.95 0.13
C ILE A 46 -0.05 -0.59 -0.52
N GLN A 47 -0.05 -0.57 -1.85
CA GLN A 47 -0.03 0.64 -2.67
C GLN A 47 -1.40 0.82 -3.33
N VAL A 48 -1.98 2.02 -3.26
CA VAL A 48 -3.25 2.38 -3.86
C VAL A 48 -2.99 3.27 -5.07
N CYS A 49 -3.36 2.79 -6.27
CA CYS A 49 -3.07 3.47 -7.54
C CYS A 49 -4.34 3.61 -8.40
N TRP A 50 -4.91 4.81 -8.49
CA TRP A 50 -6.14 5.04 -9.28
C TRP A 50 -5.90 5.43 -10.73
N ASN A 51 -4.69 5.84 -11.07
CA ASN A 51 -4.32 6.16 -12.44
C ASN A 51 -3.22 5.21 -12.94
N VAL A 52 -3.64 4.05 -13.42
CA VAL A 52 -2.76 3.04 -14.03
C VAL A 52 -2.54 3.25 -15.55
N GLN A 53 -3.13 4.29 -16.13
CA GLN A 53 -3.10 4.53 -17.59
C GLN A 53 -1.73 5.00 -18.09
N ASP A 54 -0.85 5.50 -17.21
CA ASP A 54 0.51 5.87 -17.55
C ASP A 54 1.52 4.80 -17.07
N GLU A 55 2.11 4.05 -18.02
CA GLU A 55 3.16 3.07 -17.74
C GLU A 55 4.35 3.67 -16.97
N LYS A 56 4.68 4.96 -17.16
CA LYS A 56 5.75 5.61 -16.39
C LYS A 56 5.37 5.78 -14.93
N THR A 57 4.10 6.05 -14.67
CA THR A 57 3.55 6.16 -13.31
C THR A 57 3.54 4.77 -12.66
N LYS A 58 3.04 3.74 -13.35
CA LYS A 58 3.08 2.34 -12.87
C LYS A 58 4.50 1.84 -12.52
N ASN A 59 5.49 2.14 -13.37
CA ASN A 59 6.88 1.76 -13.11
C ASN A 59 7.50 2.52 -11.92
N ARG A 60 7.04 3.73 -11.61
CA ARG A 60 7.53 4.50 -10.46
C ARG A 60 6.94 3.98 -9.15
N GLU A 61 5.63 3.72 -9.13
CA GLU A 61 4.91 3.14 -7.98
C GLU A 61 5.52 1.80 -7.56
N LEU A 62 5.77 0.92 -8.54
CA LEU A 62 6.36 -0.39 -8.28
C LEU A 62 7.80 -0.31 -7.76
N ARG A 63 8.55 0.76 -8.05
CA ARG A 63 9.91 0.95 -7.50
C ARG A 63 9.88 1.29 -6.02
N SER A 64 8.95 2.14 -5.58
CA SER A 64 8.78 2.45 -4.16
C SER A 64 8.39 1.20 -3.39
N LEU A 65 7.42 0.44 -3.91
CA LEU A 65 6.97 -0.81 -3.31
C LEU A 65 8.09 -1.86 -3.19
N ARG A 66 8.84 -2.10 -4.27
CA ARG A 66 9.98 -3.04 -4.25
C ARG A 66 11.05 -2.62 -3.25
N LYS A 67 11.35 -1.32 -3.16
CA LYS A 67 12.34 -0.82 -2.21
C LYS A 67 11.89 -1.04 -0.76
N ALA A 68 10.63 -0.77 -0.45
CA ALA A 68 10.06 -1.03 0.87
C ALA A 68 10.05 -2.53 1.20
N MET A 69 9.74 -3.41 0.22
CA MET A 69 9.81 -4.87 0.39
C MET A 69 11.22 -5.32 0.78
N GLU A 70 12.25 -4.79 0.11
CA GLU A 70 13.66 -5.09 0.42
C GLU A 70 14.06 -4.60 1.81
N GLU A 71 13.74 -3.35 2.16
CA GLU A 71 14.13 -2.77 3.46
C GLU A 71 13.42 -3.41 4.64
N LEU A 72 12.15 -3.78 4.48
CA LEU A 72 11.32 -4.38 5.53
C LEU A 72 11.39 -5.91 5.53
N ASN A 73 12.11 -6.51 4.57
CA ASN A 73 12.20 -7.95 4.35
C ASN A 73 10.81 -8.63 4.23
N VAL A 74 9.95 -8.06 3.37
CA VAL A 74 8.58 -8.50 3.15
C VAL A 74 8.42 -9.05 1.74
N THR A 75 7.87 -10.25 1.61
CA THR A 75 7.66 -10.90 0.30
C THR A 75 6.28 -10.66 -0.29
N ASN A 76 5.32 -10.19 0.52
CA ASN A 76 3.95 -9.95 0.11
C ASN A 76 3.66 -8.46 -0.08
N ALA A 77 3.09 -8.12 -1.23
CA ALA A 77 2.64 -6.77 -1.52
C ALA A 77 1.36 -6.79 -2.36
N THR A 78 0.49 -5.82 -2.13
CA THR A 78 -0.80 -5.68 -2.81
C THR A 78 -0.85 -4.31 -3.49
N VAL A 79 -1.22 -4.28 -4.77
CA VAL A 79 -1.53 -3.03 -5.46
C VAL A 79 -3.04 -2.98 -5.67
N ILE A 80 -3.69 -1.98 -5.09
CA ILE A 80 -5.13 -1.74 -5.27
C ILE A 80 -5.30 -0.70 -6.36
N THR A 81 -5.88 -1.11 -7.48
CA THR A 81 -6.18 -0.22 -8.59
C THR A 81 -7.67 0.07 -8.65
N GLY A 82 -8.04 1.29 -9.04
CA GLY A 82 -9.43 1.66 -9.32
C GLY A 82 -9.62 1.93 -10.80
N GLU A 83 -10.72 1.44 -11.37
CA GLU A 83 -11.23 1.89 -12.65
C GLU A 83 -12.18 3.06 -12.40
N THR A 84 -11.98 4.18 -13.09
CA THR A 84 -13.02 5.20 -13.19
C THR A 84 -14.09 4.65 -14.12
N GLU A 85 -15.27 4.35 -13.60
CA GLU A 85 -16.47 4.22 -14.45
C GLU A 85 -16.64 5.56 -15.18
N GLY A 86 -16.47 5.54 -16.50
CA GLY A 86 -16.80 6.69 -17.34
C GLY A 86 -18.30 6.87 -17.32
N GLU A 87 -18.78 8.04 -16.90
CA GLU A 87 -20.13 8.48 -17.23
C GLU A 87 -20.18 8.67 -18.76
N GLU A 88 -21.05 7.92 -19.45
CA GLU A 88 -21.55 8.30 -20.78
C GLU A 88 -22.45 9.54 -20.68
#